data_AF-A0AAU6PC73-F1
#
_entry.id   AF-A0AAU6PC73-F1
#
_cell.length_a   1.000
_cell.length_b   1.000
_cell.length_c   1.000
_cell.angle_alpha   90.00
_cell.angle_beta   90.00
_cell.angle_gamma   90.00
#
_symmetry.space_group_name_H-M   'P 1'
#
loop_
_entity.id
_entity.type
_entity.pdbx_description
1 polymer ?
#
loop_
_entity_poly.entity_id
_entity_poly.type
_entity_poly.pdbx_seq_one_letter_code
_entity_poly.pdbx_strand_id
1 'polypeptide(L)' 'MIKLRLRRCGKKQRAIYRIVAIDARSRREGRDLGKVGFYDPIKKKTYLNVPAILFFLEKGAQPTKTVRDILKRMMYN' A
#
# COMPACT_ATOMS: atom_id res chain seq x y z
N MET A 1 1.27 -6.76 -14.28
CA MET A 1 2.18 -5.70 -13.79
C MET A 1 2.07 -5.62 -12.27
N ILE A 2 3.15 -5.32 -11.57
CA ILE A 2 3.12 -5.13 -10.12
C ILE A 2 2.53 -3.77 -9.78
N LYS A 3 1.59 -3.76 -8.83
CA LYS A 3 1.01 -2.53 -8.27
C LYS A 3 1.24 -2.46 -6.77
N LEU A 4 1.55 -1.27 -6.29
CA LEU A 4 1.42 -0.93 -4.87
C LEU A 4 -0.02 -0.46 -4.62
N ARG A 5 -0.80 -1.26 -3.90
CA ARG A 5 -2.23 -0.97 -3.66
C ARG A 5 -2.64 -1.24 -2.23
N LEU A 6 -3.80 -0.70 -1.86
CA LEU A 6 -4.42 -0.93 -0.55
C LEU A 6 -5.16 -2.28 -0.53
N ARG A 7 -4.85 -3.11 0.45
CA ARG A 7 -5.63 -4.29 0.83
C ARG A 7 -6.43 -3.94 2.07
N ARG A 8 -7.76 -3.94 1.96
CA ARG A 8 -8.65 -3.73 3.11
C ARG A 8 -8.51 -4.90 4.09
N CYS A 9 -8.41 -4.55 5.36
CA CYS A 9 -8.39 -5.42 6.52
C CYS A 9 -9.26 -4.76 7.62
N GLY A 10 -9.43 -5.44 8.75
CA GLY A 10 -10.20 -4.93 9.88
C GLY A 10 -11.66 -5.39 9.88
N LYS A 11 -12.47 -4.76 10.72
CA LYS A 11 -13.86 -5.17 10.99
C LYS A 11 -14.83 -4.33 10.14
N LYS A 12 -16.10 -4.76 10.09
CA LYS A 12 -17.20 -3.94 9.56
C LYS A 12 -17.15 -2.56 10.22
N GLN A 13 -17.30 -1.50 9.42
CA GLN A 13 -17.22 -0.08 9.84
C GLN A 13 -15.88 0.38 10.49
N ARG A 14 -14.88 -0.49 10.61
CA ARG A 14 -13.53 -0.14 11.08
C ARG A 14 -12.50 -0.59 10.04
N ALA A 15 -12.46 0.13 8.92
CA ALA A 15 -11.60 -0.18 7.80
C ALA A 15 -10.15 0.21 8.09
N ILE A 16 -9.26 -0.76 7.95
CA ILE A 16 -7.81 -0.62 8.06
C ILE A 16 -7.22 -1.12 6.75
N TYR A 17 -6.08 -0.58 6.31
CA TYR A 17 -5.49 -0.96 5.03
C TYR A 17 -4.03 -1.36 5.20
N ARG A 18 -3.65 -2.46 4.57
CA ARG A 18 -2.24 -2.78 4.33
C ARG A 18 -1.85 -2.28 2.95
N ILE A 19 -0.67 -1.69 2.82
CA ILE A 19 -0.09 -1.35 1.53
C ILE A 19 0.74 -2.55 1.08
N VAL A 20 0.40 -3.12 -0.06
CA VAL A 20 1.01 -4.37 -0.55
C VAL A 20 1.48 -4.22 -2.00
N ALA A 21 2.60 -4.87 -2.31
CA ALA A 21 3.06 -5.10 -3.66
C ALA A 21 2.45 -6.42 -4.18
N ILE A 22 1.71 -6.35 -5.28
CA ILE A 22 0.98 -7.51 -5.81
C ILE A 22 0.75 -7.37 -7.31
N ASP A 23 0.60 -8.49 -8.03
CA ASP A 23 0.14 -8.44 -9.42
C ASP A 23 -1.25 -7.79 -9.50
N ALA A 24 -1.40 -6.85 -10.43
CA ALA A 24 -2.65 -6.16 -10.72
C ALA A 24 -3.82 -7.11 -11.02
N ARG A 25 -3.55 -8.29 -11.62
CA ARG A 25 -4.57 -9.30 -11.95
C ARG A 25 -5.08 -10.05 -10.73
N SER A 26 -4.33 -10.05 -9.63
CA SER A 26 -4.73 -10.76 -8.42
C SER A 26 -5.94 -10.12 -7.76
N ARG A 27 -6.81 -10.96 -7.19
CA ARG A 27 -7.94 -10.53 -6.32
C ARG A 27 -7.44 -9.59 -5.21
N ARG A 28 -8.30 -8.71 -4.71
CA ARG A 28 -7.97 -7.71 -3.68
C ARG A 28 -7.26 -8.31 -2.46
N GLU A 29 -7.68 -9.50 -2.04
CA GLU A 29 -7.15 -10.23 -0.89
C GLU A 29 -6.27 -11.43 -1.29
N GLY A 30 -5.84 -11.48 -2.55
CA GLY A 30 -4.93 -12.49 -3.06
C GLY A 30 -3.54 -12.44 -2.42
N ARG A 31 -2.70 -13.40 -2.81
CA ARG A 31 -1.31 -13.51 -2.36
C ARG A 31 -0.50 -12.33 -2.90
N ASP A 32 0.06 -11.55 -1.98
CA ASP A 32 0.98 -10.46 -2.27
C ASP A 32 2.43 -10.94 -2.38
N LEU A 33 3.25 -10.15 -3.08
CA LEU A 33 4.72 -10.32 -3.14
C LEU A 33 5.40 -9.79 -1.89
N GLY A 34 4.80 -8.79 -1.24
CA GLY A 34 5.31 -8.22 -0.01
C GLY A 34 4.42 -7.13 0.57
N LYS A 35 4.41 -7.03 1.90
CA LYS A 35 3.78 -5.94 2.64
C LYS A 35 4.78 -4.81 2.78
N VAL A 36 4.41 -3.63 2.29
CA VAL A 36 5.31 -2.46 2.23
C VAL A 36 4.85 -1.33 3.13
N GLY A 37 3.67 -1.44 3.75
CA GLY A 37 3.19 -0.43 4.67
C GLY A 37 1.79 -0.72 5.22
N PHE A 38 1.28 0.26 5.94
CA PHE A 38 0.02 0.24 6.66
C PHE A 38 -0.61 1.63 6.69
N TYR A 39 -1.93 1.67 6.58
CA TYR A 39 -2.72 2.89 6.61
C TYR A 39 -4.00 2.67 7.41
N ASP A 40 -4.16 3.45 8.48
CA ASP A 40 -5.39 3.54 9.28
C ASP A 40 -5.97 4.95 9.12
N PRO A 41 -7.06 5.10 8.33
CA PRO A 41 -7.69 6.41 8.14
C PRO A 41 -8.38 6.93 9.39
N ILE A 42 -8.84 6.04 10.29
CA ILE A 42 -9.62 6.41 11.48
C ILE A 42 -8.67 7.00 12.52
N LYS A 43 -7.55 6.33 12.78
CA LYS A 43 -6.53 6.81 13.71
C LYS A 43 -5.54 7.79 13.07
N LYS A 44 -5.67 8.06 11.76
CA LYS A 44 -4.73 8.84 10.95
C LYS A 44 -3.28 8.35 11.07
N LYS A 45 -3.09 7.04 11.33
CA LYS A 45 -1.77 6.42 11.47
C LYS A 45 -1.33 5.81 10.16
N THR A 46 -0.10 6.13 9.75
CA THR A 46 0.52 5.56 8.55
C THR A 46 1.91 5.06 8.92
N TYR A 47 2.25 3.86 8.46
CA TYR A 47 3.60 3.31 8.57
C TYR A 47 4.04 2.84 7.20
N LEU A 48 5.24 3.24 6.78
CA LEU A 48 5.81 2.93 5.48
C LEU A 48 7.15 2.24 5.68
N ASN A 49 7.32 1.05 5.10
CA ASN A 49 8.63 0.44 4.95
C ASN A 49 9.27 1.03 3.69
N VAL A 50 9.95 2.17 3.84
CA VAL A 50 10.54 2.93 2.74
C VAL A 50 11.51 2.09 1.90
N PRO A 51 12.46 1.31 2.47
CA PRO A 51 13.32 0.44 1.68
C PRO A 51 12.56 -0.53 0.77
N ALA A 52 11.50 -1.17 1.28
CA ALA A 52 10.69 -2.08 0.49
C ALA A 52 9.90 -1.36 -0.60
N ILE A 53 9.37 -0.17 -0.31
CA ILE A 53 8.64 0.65 -1.29
C ILE A 53 9.56 1.03 -2.46
N LEU A 54 10.74 1.57 -2.16
CA LEU A 54 11.73 1.98 -3.17
C LEU A 54 12.12 0.81 -4.06
N PHE A 55 12.43 -0.35 -3.47
CA PHE A 55 12.74 -1.57 -4.22
C PHE A 55 11.67 -1.95 -5.26
N PHE A 56 10.38 -1.84 -4.91
CA PHE A 56 9.32 -2.13 -5.87
C PHE A 56 9.16 -1.02 -6.91
N LEU A 57 9.29 0.25 -6.52
CA LEU A 57 9.22 1.39 -7.45
C LEU A 57 10.35 1.34 -8.50
N GLU A 58 11.57 1.05 -8.08
CA GLU A 58 12.74 0.85 -8.96
C GLU A 58 12.52 -0.29 -9.95
N LYS A 59 11.82 -1.35 -9.54
CA LYS A 59 11.41 -2.47 -10.40
C LYS A 59 10.17 -2.17 -11.25
N GLY A 60 9.73 -0.91 -11.32
CA GLY A 60 8.62 -0.47 -12.17
C GLY A 60 7.23 -0.72 -11.60
N ALA A 61 7.10 -1.01 -10.30
CA ALA A 61 5.78 -1.13 -9.68
C ALA A 61 5.05 0.22 -9.70
N GLN A 62 3.76 0.18 -10.06
CA GLN A 62 2.95 1.39 -10.16
C GLN A 62 2.03 1.55 -8.93
N PRO A 63 2.12 2.65 -8.16
CA PRO A 63 1.20 2.90 -7.06
C PRO A 63 -0.18 3.31 -7.58
N THR A 64 -1.25 2.90 -6.88
CA THR A 64 -2.59 3.43 -7.13
C THR A 64 -2.70 4.90 -6.68
N LYS A 65 -3.70 5.64 -7.18
CA LYS A 65 -3.91 7.07 -6.86
C LYS A 65 -3.79 7.35 -5.35
N THR A 66 -4.56 6.65 -4.52
CA THR A 66 -4.53 6.84 -3.06
C THR A 66 -3.18 6.49 -2.44
N VAL A 67 -2.51 5.42 -2.91
CA VAL A 67 -1.17 5.07 -2.39
C VAL A 67 -0.16 6.14 -2.77
N ARG A 68 -0.21 6.64 -4.01
CA ARG A 68 0.63 7.74 -4.47
C ARG A 68 0.45 8.99 -3.60
N ASP A 69 -0.80 9.36 -3.29
CA ASP A 69 -1.10 10.51 -2.43
C ASP A 69 -0.56 10.31 -1.01
N ILE A 70 -0.67 9.10 -0.45
CA ILE A 70 -0.09 8.74 0.86
C ILE A 70 1.44 8.88 0.83
N LEU A 71 2.10 8.31 -0.19
CA LEU A 71 3.56 8.40 -0.35
C LEU A 71 4.00 9.86 -0.50
N LYS A 72 3.30 10.64 -1.32
CA LYS A 72 3.59 12.06 -1.53
C LYS A 72 3.55 12.84 -0.21
N ARG A 73 2.51 12.62 0.61
CA ARG A 73 2.35 13.31 1.89
C ARG A 73 3.39 12.92 2.95
N MET A 74 3.88 11.68 2.92
CA MET A 74 4.74 11.12 3.96
C MET A 74 6.24 11.18 3.63
N MET A 75 6.61 11.30 2.35
CA MET A 75 8.02 11.29 1.92
C MET A 75 8.54 12.67 1.50
N TYR A 76 7.66 13.63 1.21
CA TYR A 76 8.04 14.96 0.72
C TYR A 76 7.60 16.11 1.65
N ASN A 77 7.08 15.78 2.83
CA ASN A 77 6.98 16.69 3.98
C ASN A 77 8.06 16.28 4.99
#